data_AF-A0AAD4F2I3-F1
#
_entry.id   AF-A0AAD4F2I3-F1
#
_cell.length_a   1.000
_cell.length_b   1.000
_cell.length_c   1.000
_cell.angle_alpha   90.00
_cell.angle_beta   90.00
_cell.angle_gamma   90.00
#
_symmetry.space_group_name_H-M   'P 1'
#
loop_
_entity.id
_entity.type
_entity.pdbx_description
1 polymer ?
#
loop_
_entity_poly.entity_id
_entity_poly.type
_entity_poly.pdbx_seq_one_letter_code
_entity_poly.pdbx_strand_id
1 'polypeptide(L)'
;MANCTIYTRAYSALSPRRLTSGKGATGPPLAPGKLLAEFKQHRRHKEKVATALVSVSDRIVDTISRALDLHHTDDVPIQDIWIAFIKVPDAENKHTKTSARTHRAEDLAKKLKLPNSILFRYEIVFEWAIPEEWVTHQVSLQTLIKRWRKGGLMEHVLDSLEPLDPLESLDPWDFGAALAYFAEAFGARAPSEWIAHRVFYDCVQFDLELFSYQWVMFEFPGGRRETEDFGFFCALDKGIKDALEDWLNDDFASEYQNFEAWRRGVEDDMSRDWVHFWEEWQEEEGKPAYAKALNELMEEHEAIQNGIEEEAVEIGL
;
A
#
# COMPACT_ATOMS: atom_id res chain seq x y z
N MET A 1 2.14 4.27 21.68
CA MET A 1 2.73 4.01 20.34
C MET A 1 3.27 5.33 19.82
N ALA A 2 4.45 5.37 19.21
CA ALA A 2 4.91 6.60 18.58
C ALA A 2 3.91 6.98 17.48
N ASN A 3 3.30 8.16 17.58
CA ASN A 3 2.35 8.63 16.58
C ASN A 3 3.10 8.77 15.25
N CYS A 4 2.56 8.15 14.22
CA CYS A 4 3.05 8.19 12.85
C CYS A 4 1.85 8.34 11.94
N THR A 5 2.03 9.07 10.84
CA THR A 5 0.99 9.19 9.83
C THR A 5 1.28 8.23 8.69
N ILE A 6 0.27 7.46 8.26
CA ILE A 6 0.37 6.57 7.12
C ILE A 6 -0.23 7.26 5.90
N TYR A 7 0.53 7.29 4.82
CA TYR A 7 0.07 7.67 3.50
C TYR A 7 0.18 6.50 2.53
N THR A 8 -0.55 6.59 1.43
CA THR A 8 -0.58 5.57 0.39
C THR A 8 -0.36 6.20 -0.98
N ARG A 9 0.24 5.45 -1.91
CA ARG A 9 0.48 5.91 -3.27
C ARG A 9 0.34 4.77 -4.26
N ALA A 10 -0.46 4.99 -5.30
CA ALA A 10 -0.48 4.15 -6.48
C ALA A 10 0.50 4.69 -7.53
N TYR A 11 1.29 3.82 -8.15
CA TYR A 11 2.18 4.19 -9.24
C TYR A 11 2.43 3.02 -10.19
N SER A 12 2.85 3.33 -11.42
CA SER A 12 3.34 2.33 -12.38
C SER A 12 4.85 2.12 -12.23
N ALA A 13 5.31 0.86 -12.22
CA ALA A 13 6.72 0.48 -12.23
C ALA A 13 7.47 1.00 -13.47
N LEU A 14 6.74 1.13 -14.58
CA LEU A 14 7.23 1.70 -15.85
C LEU A 14 7.40 3.22 -15.80
N SER A 15 6.81 3.88 -14.80
CA SER A 15 6.90 5.34 -14.66
C SER A 15 8.25 5.74 -14.04
N PRO A 16 8.91 6.79 -14.55
CA PRO A 16 10.04 7.38 -13.84
C PRO A 16 9.60 8.09 -12.53
N ARG A 17 8.29 8.23 -12.29
CA ARG A 17 7.70 8.92 -11.14
C ARG A 17 7.15 7.94 -10.09
N ARG A 18 7.90 6.89 -9.76
CA ARG A 18 7.50 5.89 -8.74
C ARG A 18 7.43 6.55 -7.36
N LEU A 19 8.56 6.55 -6.65
CA LEU A 19 8.73 7.21 -5.35
C LEU A 19 9.47 8.54 -5.49
N THR A 20 9.97 8.85 -6.70
CA THR A 20 10.73 10.06 -7.02
C THR A 20 9.92 11.00 -7.91
N SER A 21 10.29 12.27 -7.88
CA SER A 21 9.65 13.30 -8.70
C SER A 21 10.12 13.21 -10.16
N GLY A 22 9.34 13.77 -11.07
CA GLY A 22 9.74 13.83 -12.48
C GLY A 22 11.01 14.65 -12.74
N LYS A 23 11.45 15.49 -11.78
CA LYS A 23 12.69 16.27 -11.88
C LYS A 23 13.90 15.58 -11.23
N GLY A 24 13.72 14.40 -10.64
CA GLY A 24 14.77 13.64 -9.97
C GLY A 24 14.48 13.39 -8.49
N ALA A 25 15.37 12.62 -7.85
CA ALA A 25 15.22 12.16 -6.47
C ALA A 25 15.64 13.19 -5.41
N THR A 26 16.48 14.18 -5.78
CA THR A 26 17.05 15.14 -4.83
C THR A 26 17.06 16.55 -5.41
N GLY A 27 17.02 17.53 -4.50
CA GLY A 27 17.18 18.94 -4.83
C GLY A 27 17.12 19.82 -3.59
N PRO A 28 17.44 21.12 -3.72
CA PRO A 28 17.33 22.05 -2.60
C PRO A 28 15.85 22.23 -2.21
N PRO A 29 15.55 22.51 -0.94
CA PRO A 29 14.19 22.81 -0.52
C PRO A 29 13.56 23.92 -1.36
N LEU A 30 12.31 23.71 -1.77
CA LEU A 30 11.61 24.65 -2.63
C LEU A 30 11.26 25.92 -1.86
N ALA A 31 11.70 27.07 -2.38
CA ALA A 31 11.23 28.36 -1.89
C ALA A 31 9.71 28.50 -2.11
N PRO A 32 8.96 29.23 -1.27
CA PRO A 32 7.49 29.27 -1.31
C PRO A 32 6.89 29.58 -2.69
N GLY A 33 7.45 30.55 -3.42
CA GLY A 33 6.99 30.88 -4.77
C GLY A 33 7.21 29.77 -5.79
N LYS A 34 8.34 29.04 -5.68
CA LYS A 34 8.66 27.89 -6.53
C LYS A 34 7.77 26.71 -6.20
N LEU A 35 7.53 26.43 -4.92
CA LEU A 35 6.60 25.38 -4.48
C LEU A 35 5.20 25.59 -5.06
N LEU A 36 4.67 26.81 -5.01
CA LEU A 36 3.36 27.12 -5.61
C LEU A 36 3.36 26.96 -7.13
N ALA A 37 4.46 27.29 -7.81
CA ALA A 37 4.59 27.09 -9.26
C ALA A 37 4.65 25.60 -9.63
N GLU A 38 5.44 24.79 -8.89
CA GLU A 38 5.48 23.33 -9.06
C GLU A 38 4.11 22.72 -8.80
N PHE A 39 3.42 23.12 -7.72
CA PHE A 39 2.07 22.61 -7.40
C PHE A 39 1.02 22.99 -8.46
N LYS A 40 1.08 24.22 -8.99
CA LYS A 40 0.20 24.67 -10.07
C LYS A 40 0.31 23.79 -11.31
N GLN A 41 1.51 23.27 -11.57
CA GLN A 41 1.78 22.32 -12.65
C GLN A 41 1.42 20.88 -12.26
N HIS A 42 1.75 20.47 -11.04
CA HIS A 42 1.55 19.11 -10.54
C HIS A 42 0.09 18.67 -10.57
N ARG A 43 -0.84 19.56 -10.18
CA ARG A 43 -2.28 19.29 -10.20
C ARG A 43 -2.86 19.04 -11.61
N ARG A 44 -2.10 19.29 -12.68
CA ARG A 44 -2.54 19.10 -14.06
C ARG A 44 -2.04 17.75 -14.56
N HIS A 45 -2.71 16.68 -14.14
CA HIS A 45 -2.28 15.28 -14.41
C HIS A 45 -2.00 14.97 -15.89
N LYS A 46 -2.67 15.65 -16.83
CA LYS A 46 -2.49 15.45 -18.29
C LYS A 46 -1.30 16.21 -18.90
N GLU A 47 -0.68 17.14 -18.17
CA GLU A 47 0.48 17.87 -18.67
C GLU A 47 1.77 17.05 -18.44
N LYS A 48 2.50 16.74 -19.52
CA LYS A 48 3.73 15.93 -19.47
C LYS A 48 4.93 16.62 -18.79
N VAL A 49 4.75 17.81 -18.24
CA VAL A 49 5.88 18.53 -17.64
C VAL A 49 6.26 17.88 -16.32
N ALA A 50 7.54 17.58 -16.17
CA ALA A 50 8.11 17.08 -14.93
C ALA A 50 7.95 18.12 -13.82
N THR A 51 7.56 17.67 -12.62
CA THR A 51 7.50 18.49 -11.40
C THR A 51 8.46 17.95 -10.34
N ALA A 52 8.85 18.81 -9.41
CA ALA A 52 9.62 18.43 -8.21
C ALA A 52 8.74 17.86 -7.07
N LEU A 53 7.48 17.50 -7.35
CA LEU A 53 6.52 17.03 -6.34
C LEU A 53 6.11 15.58 -6.60
N VAL A 54 5.87 14.85 -5.51
CA VAL A 54 5.33 13.49 -5.49
C VAL A 54 4.08 13.47 -4.61
N SER A 55 2.96 13.02 -5.17
CA SER A 55 1.65 13.02 -4.49
C SER A 55 1.42 11.73 -3.71
N VAL A 56 0.86 11.82 -2.51
CA VAL A 56 0.38 10.68 -1.74
C VAL A 56 -1.01 11.00 -1.20
N SER A 57 -1.73 9.95 -0.83
CA SER A 57 -3.08 10.02 -0.28
C SER A 57 -3.06 9.62 1.19
N ASP A 58 -3.82 10.33 2.03
CA ASP A 58 -4.19 9.82 3.36
C ASP A 58 -5.45 8.95 3.32
N ARG A 59 -6.07 8.78 2.15
CA ARG A 59 -7.21 7.87 1.91
C ARG A 59 -6.80 6.67 1.08
N ILE A 60 -7.04 5.48 1.59
CA ILE A 60 -6.72 4.23 0.89
C ILE A 60 -7.66 4.04 -0.30
N VAL A 61 -8.94 4.43 -0.18
CA VAL A 61 -9.92 4.32 -1.27
C VAL A 61 -9.52 5.15 -2.48
N ASP A 62 -8.98 6.37 -2.28
CA ASP A 62 -8.48 7.20 -3.37
C ASP A 62 -7.24 6.58 -4.03
N THR A 63 -6.42 5.84 -3.27
CA THR A 63 -5.24 5.14 -3.81
C THR A 63 -5.64 3.92 -4.63
N ILE A 64 -6.60 3.13 -4.17
CA ILE A 64 -7.13 1.97 -4.92
C ILE A 64 -7.82 2.45 -6.19
N SER A 65 -8.68 3.47 -6.09
CA SER A 65 -9.33 4.07 -7.26
C SER A 65 -8.30 4.55 -8.28
N ARG A 66 -7.24 5.25 -7.86
CA ARG A 66 -6.14 5.64 -8.76
C ARG A 66 -5.40 4.44 -9.36
N ALA A 67 -5.20 3.36 -8.61
CA ALA A 67 -4.56 2.15 -9.12
C ALA A 67 -5.43 1.49 -10.21
N LEU A 68 -6.74 1.43 -10.01
CA LEU A 68 -7.69 0.95 -11.01
C LEU A 68 -7.76 1.89 -12.22
N ASP A 69 -7.73 3.21 -12.02
CA ASP A 69 -7.68 4.19 -13.11
C ASP A 69 -6.43 4.04 -13.97
N LEU A 70 -5.26 3.77 -13.36
CA LEU A 70 -4.03 3.48 -14.11
C LEU A 70 -4.21 2.27 -15.04
N HIS A 71 -4.98 1.27 -14.61
CA HIS A 71 -5.24 0.08 -15.42
C HIS A 71 -6.30 0.34 -16.51
N HIS A 72 -7.44 0.91 -16.13
CA HIS A 72 -8.62 1.04 -17.01
C HIS A 72 -8.58 2.26 -17.92
N THR A 73 -7.93 3.35 -17.49
CA THR A 73 -7.88 4.62 -18.23
C THR A 73 -6.53 4.84 -18.91
N ASP A 74 -5.43 4.46 -18.26
CA ASP A 74 -4.08 4.71 -18.77
C ASP A 74 -3.43 3.47 -19.42
N ASP A 75 -4.17 2.36 -19.55
CA ASP A 75 -3.74 1.08 -20.16
C ASP A 75 -2.45 0.50 -19.54
N VAL A 76 -2.17 0.80 -18.27
CA VAL A 76 -1.00 0.23 -17.58
C VAL A 76 -1.29 -1.23 -17.23
N PRO A 77 -0.37 -2.18 -17.53
CA PRO A 77 -0.54 -3.58 -17.15
C PRO A 77 -0.68 -3.72 -15.63
N ILE A 78 -1.60 -4.59 -15.19
CA ILE A 78 -1.95 -4.75 -13.78
C ILE A 78 -0.75 -5.18 -12.91
N GLN A 79 0.16 -5.99 -13.46
CA GLN A 79 1.40 -6.41 -12.80
C GLN A 79 2.40 -5.26 -12.59
N ASP A 80 2.29 -4.19 -13.40
CA ASP A 80 3.16 -3.02 -13.32
C ASP A 80 2.59 -1.94 -12.39
N ILE A 81 1.41 -2.12 -11.81
CA ILE A 81 0.79 -1.14 -10.91
C ILE A 81 1.05 -1.56 -9.46
N TRP A 82 1.57 -0.63 -8.67
CA TRP A 82 1.96 -0.87 -7.29
C TRP A 82 1.27 0.12 -6.35
N ILE A 83 0.88 -0.37 -5.18
CA ILE A 83 0.40 0.42 -4.05
C ILE A 83 1.46 0.37 -2.96
N ALA A 84 1.99 1.53 -2.59
CA ALA A 84 2.95 1.68 -1.50
C ALA A 84 2.32 2.29 -0.26
N PHE A 85 2.68 1.77 0.91
CA PHE A 85 2.38 2.32 2.23
C PHE A 85 3.60 3.05 2.78
N ILE A 86 3.37 4.28 3.23
CA ILE A 86 4.41 5.24 3.58
C ILE A 86 4.17 5.71 5.00
N LYS A 87 5.03 5.32 5.93
CA LYS A 87 4.95 5.69 7.35
C LYS A 87 5.83 6.89 7.63
N VAL A 88 5.21 8.05 7.77
CA VAL A 88 5.91 9.31 8.06
C VAL A 88 6.01 9.49 9.58
N PRO A 89 7.23 9.64 10.13
CA PRO A 89 7.41 9.90 11.55
C PRO A 89 6.89 11.30 11.91
N ASP A 90 6.24 11.44 13.07
CA ASP A 90 5.84 12.75 13.57
C ASP A 90 7.06 13.66 13.80
N ALA A 91 6.86 14.96 13.59
CA ALA A 91 7.90 15.99 13.63
C ALA A 91 8.67 16.10 14.97
N GLU A 92 8.17 15.46 16.03
CA GLU A 92 8.84 15.41 17.34
C GLU A 92 10.03 14.44 17.36
N ASN A 93 10.11 13.49 16.42
CA ASN A 93 11.25 12.61 16.26
C ASN A 93 12.40 13.30 15.50
N LYS A 94 13.07 14.25 16.18
CA LYS A 94 14.24 15.00 15.70
C LYS A 94 15.49 14.15 15.38
N HIS A 95 15.39 12.82 15.48
CA HIS A 95 16.52 11.90 15.28
C HIS A 95 16.55 11.25 13.89
N THR A 96 15.54 11.46 13.03
CA THR A 96 15.60 10.99 11.64
C THR A 96 16.44 11.97 10.80
N LYS A 97 17.54 11.48 10.24
CA LYS A 97 18.43 12.23 9.33
C LYS A 97 17.73 12.66 8.03
N THR A 98 16.57 12.08 7.73
CA THR A 98 15.82 12.29 6.50
C THR A 98 14.76 13.37 6.69
N SER A 99 15.01 14.56 6.14
CA SER A 99 14.10 15.69 6.21
C SER A 99 13.32 15.86 4.90
N ALA A 100 12.62 14.80 4.46
CA ALA A 100 11.69 14.97 3.36
C ALA A 100 10.59 15.95 3.80
N ARG A 101 10.35 16.98 2.97
CA ARG A 101 9.39 18.03 3.25
C ARG A 101 8.05 17.67 2.63
N THR A 102 7.02 17.73 3.45
CA THR A 102 5.64 17.45 3.03
C THR A 102 4.78 18.70 3.17
N HIS A 103 3.76 18.81 2.31
CA HIS A 103 2.82 19.92 2.31
C HIS A 103 1.41 19.40 2.06
N ARG A 104 0.40 19.98 2.73
CA ARG A 104 -1.00 19.70 2.40
C ARG A 104 -1.34 20.38 1.07
N ALA A 105 -1.81 19.61 0.10
CA ALA A 105 -2.14 20.13 -1.22
C ALA A 105 -3.30 21.15 -1.16
N GLU A 106 -4.26 20.94 -0.25
CA GLU A 106 -5.34 21.91 0.00
C GLU A 106 -4.81 23.29 0.39
N ASP A 107 -3.79 23.38 1.26
CA ASP A 107 -3.22 24.66 1.68
C ASP A 107 -2.52 25.37 0.52
N LEU A 108 -1.84 24.62 -0.34
CA LEU A 108 -1.24 25.15 -1.57
C LEU A 108 -2.32 25.62 -2.55
N ALA A 109 -3.42 24.88 -2.68
CA ALA A 109 -4.57 25.26 -3.50
C ALA A 109 -5.26 26.54 -3.00
N LYS A 110 -5.43 26.69 -1.68
CA LYS A 110 -5.94 27.91 -1.03
C LYS A 110 -5.03 29.11 -1.30
N LYS A 111 -3.71 28.95 -1.16
CA LYS A 111 -2.71 29.99 -1.49
C LYS A 111 -2.76 30.41 -2.97
N LEU A 112 -3.07 29.47 -3.87
CA LEU A 112 -3.31 29.75 -5.29
C LEU A 112 -4.70 30.31 -5.59
N LYS A 113 -5.56 30.49 -4.57
CA LYS A 113 -6.95 30.97 -4.69
C LYS A 113 -7.78 30.12 -5.66
N LEU A 114 -7.60 28.80 -5.64
CA LEU A 114 -8.40 27.89 -6.46
C LEU A 114 -9.80 27.74 -5.86
N PRO A 115 -10.88 27.80 -6.67
CA PRO A 115 -12.25 27.73 -6.17
C PRO A 115 -12.60 26.40 -5.50
N ASN A 116 -11.94 25.32 -5.91
CA ASN A 116 -12.20 23.96 -5.41
C ASN A 116 -11.01 23.40 -4.63
N SER A 117 -10.44 24.18 -3.70
CA SER A 117 -9.30 23.71 -2.89
C SER A 117 -9.62 22.45 -2.08
N ILE A 118 -10.88 22.26 -1.71
CA ILE A 118 -11.37 21.10 -0.95
C ILE A 118 -11.16 19.76 -1.67
N LEU A 119 -11.02 19.76 -3.00
CA LEU A 119 -10.72 18.54 -3.77
C LEU A 119 -9.32 17.98 -3.46
N PHE A 120 -8.44 18.78 -2.86
CA PHE A 120 -7.07 18.41 -2.51
C PHE A 120 -6.92 18.07 -1.01
N ARG A 121 -8.03 17.91 -0.27
CA ARG A 121 -8.02 17.76 1.20
C ARG A 121 -7.26 16.53 1.71
N TYR A 122 -7.24 15.47 0.91
CA TYR A 122 -6.61 14.18 1.21
C TYR A 122 -5.26 13.97 0.53
N GLU A 123 -4.83 14.97 -0.25
CA GLU A 123 -3.56 14.91 -0.96
C GLU A 123 -2.45 15.60 -0.16
N ILE A 124 -1.37 14.86 0.06
CA ILE A 124 -0.12 15.37 0.60
C ILE A 124 0.93 15.31 -0.51
N VAL A 125 1.73 16.37 -0.65
CA VAL A 125 2.82 16.41 -1.63
C VAL A 125 4.17 16.44 -0.94
N PHE A 126 5.05 15.54 -1.38
CA PHE A 126 6.46 15.48 -1.01
C PHE A 126 7.28 16.30 -2.00
N GLU A 127 8.29 17.00 -1.48
CA GLU A 127 9.34 17.56 -2.33
C GLU A 127 10.34 16.45 -2.75
N TRP A 128 10.66 16.40 -4.04
CA TRP A 128 11.67 15.58 -4.70
C TRP A 128 11.47 14.07 -4.67
N ALA A 129 11.29 13.46 -3.50
CA ALA A 129 11.08 12.02 -3.36
C ALA A 129 10.44 11.67 -2.02
N ILE A 130 9.79 10.51 -2.01
CA ILE A 130 9.45 9.79 -0.79
C ILE A 130 10.70 9.01 -0.37
N PRO A 131 11.21 9.17 0.86
CA PRO A 131 12.31 8.36 1.37
C PRO A 131 11.98 6.87 1.33
N GLU A 132 12.90 6.05 0.82
CA GLU A 132 12.69 4.60 0.72
C GLU A 132 12.52 3.97 2.11
N GLU A 133 13.22 4.48 3.12
CA GLU A 133 13.09 4.03 4.51
C GLU A 133 11.71 4.33 5.14
N TRP A 134 10.90 5.19 4.52
CA TRP A 134 9.53 5.45 4.96
C TRP A 134 8.53 4.52 4.27
N VAL A 135 8.92 3.82 3.20
CA VAL A 135 8.06 2.83 2.55
C VAL A 135 8.12 1.55 3.36
N THR A 136 7.01 1.21 4.01
CA THR A 136 6.95 0.04 4.90
C THR A 136 6.41 -1.20 4.22
N HIS A 137 5.61 -1.03 3.17
CA HIS A 137 4.99 -2.13 2.45
C HIS A 137 4.65 -1.72 1.03
N GLN A 138 4.72 -2.67 0.10
CA GLN A 138 4.31 -2.50 -1.29
C GLN A 138 3.58 -3.76 -1.76
N VAL A 139 2.52 -3.58 -2.54
CA VAL A 139 1.78 -4.70 -3.14
C VAL A 139 1.40 -4.34 -4.57
N SER A 140 1.54 -5.29 -5.49
CA SER A 140 1.08 -5.10 -6.87
C SER A 140 -0.44 -5.17 -6.92
N LEU A 141 -1.05 -4.44 -7.85
CA LEU A 141 -2.50 -4.51 -8.07
C LEU A 141 -2.93 -5.92 -8.51
N GLN A 142 -2.06 -6.64 -9.24
CA GLN A 142 -2.31 -8.02 -9.65
C GLN A 142 -2.44 -8.95 -8.45
N THR A 143 -1.48 -8.89 -7.53
CA THR A 143 -1.48 -9.68 -6.29
C THR A 143 -2.72 -9.38 -5.47
N LEU A 144 -3.07 -8.09 -5.34
CA LEU A 144 -4.23 -7.65 -4.59
C LEU A 144 -5.54 -8.21 -5.16
N ILE A 145 -5.73 -8.11 -6.49
CA ILE A 145 -6.89 -8.69 -7.18
C ILE A 145 -6.93 -10.22 -7.05
N LYS A 146 -5.79 -10.92 -7.19
CA LYS A 146 -5.71 -12.38 -7.02
C LYS A 146 -6.18 -12.80 -5.63
N ARG A 147 -5.73 -12.10 -4.58
CA ARG A 147 -6.10 -12.40 -3.18
C ARG A 147 -7.57 -12.07 -2.89
N TRP A 148 -8.08 -10.92 -3.35
CA TRP A 148 -9.51 -10.60 -3.21
C TRP A 148 -10.43 -11.61 -3.91
N ARG A 149 -9.99 -12.20 -5.04
CA ARG A 149 -10.72 -13.30 -5.69
C ARG A 149 -10.68 -14.59 -4.86
N LYS A 150 -9.50 -14.96 -4.32
CA LYS A 150 -9.35 -16.15 -3.46
C LYS A 150 -10.25 -16.04 -2.22
N GLY A 151 -10.34 -14.85 -1.62
CA GLY A 151 -11.19 -14.57 -0.45
C GLY A 151 -12.67 -14.34 -0.74
N GLY A 152 -13.14 -14.47 -1.99
CA GLY A 152 -14.55 -14.25 -2.34
C GLY A 152 -15.05 -12.80 -2.24
N LEU A 153 -14.14 -11.84 -2.02
CA LEU A 153 -14.47 -10.43 -1.79
C LEU A 153 -14.72 -9.65 -3.10
N MET A 154 -14.21 -10.17 -4.22
CA MET A 154 -14.20 -9.47 -5.51
C MET A 154 -15.57 -9.30 -6.18
N GLU A 155 -16.57 -10.13 -5.88
CA GLU A 155 -17.91 -10.03 -6.51
C GLU A 155 -18.68 -8.78 -6.06
N HIS A 156 -18.27 -8.12 -4.96
CA HIS A 156 -18.97 -6.96 -4.40
C HIS A 156 -18.15 -5.66 -4.40
N VAL A 157 -16.82 -5.73 -4.34
CA VAL A 157 -15.97 -4.55 -4.05
C VAL A 157 -15.52 -3.76 -5.29
N LEU A 158 -15.33 -4.41 -6.44
CA LEU A 158 -14.77 -3.74 -7.63
C LEU A 158 -15.81 -3.23 -8.63
N ASP A 159 -16.98 -3.86 -8.70
CA ASP A 159 -18.09 -3.38 -9.55
C ASP A 159 -18.86 -2.21 -8.88
N SER A 160 -18.71 -2.07 -7.56
CA SER A 160 -19.42 -1.09 -6.74
C SER A 160 -18.48 -0.47 -5.70
N LEU A 161 -17.57 0.42 -6.12
CA LEU A 161 -17.11 1.52 -5.24
C LEU A 161 -18.22 2.57 -5.00
N GLU A 162 -19.49 2.19 -5.23
CA GLU A 162 -20.63 2.83 -4.61
C GLU A 162 -20.51 2.64 -3.08
N PRO A 163 -20.98 3.61 -2.28
CA PRO A 163 -20.92 3.52 -0.83
C PRO A 163 -21.38 2.14 -0.38
N LEU A 164 -20.62 1.54 0.54
CA LEU A 164 -20.94 0.29 1.20
C LEU A 164 -22.39 0.35 1.74
N ASP A 165 -23.35 -0.03 0.89
CA ASP A 165 -24.73 -0.33 1.23
C ASP A 165 -24.93 -1.65 2.03
N PRO A 166 -23.90 -2.47 2.40
CA PRO A 166 -24.12 -3.67 3.22
C PRO A 166 -24.62 -3.43 4.64
N LEU A 167 -24.62 -2.20 5.17
CA LEU A 167 -25.01 -1.94 6.57
C LEU A 167 -26.43 -2.39 6.92
N GLU A 168 -27.32 -2.60 5.95
CA GLU A 168 -28.67 -3.09 6.23
C GLU A 168 -28.71 -4.59 6.58
N SER A 169 -27.63 -5.35 6.39
CA SER A 169 -27.66 -6.83 6.49
C SER A 169 -26.64 -7.46 7.43
N LEU A 170 -25.53 -6.79 7.73
CA LEU A 170 -24.50 -7.30 8.63
C LEU A 170 -24.62 -6.64 10.00
N ASP A 171 -24.45 -7.42 11.06
CA ASP A 171 -24.22 -6.81 12.35
C ASP A 171 -22.84 -6.12 12.38
N PRO A 172 -22.60 -5.18 13.31
CA PRO A 172 -21.38 -4.38 13.28
C PRO A 172 -20.10 -5.19 13.43
N TRP A 173 -20.15 -6.34 14.14
CA TRP A 173 -19.01 -7.23 14.28
C TRP A 173 -18.72 -7.93 12.95
N ASP A 174 -19.74 -8.49 12.30
CA ASP A 174 -19.60 -9.13 10.98
C ASP A 174 -19.07 -8.14 9.93
N PHE A 175 -19.52 -6.89 10.00
CA PHE A 175 -19.02 -5.83 9.13
C PHE A 175 -17.55 -5.49 9.41
N GLY A 176 -17.15 -5.46 10.69
CA GLY A 176 -15.75 -5.36 11.08
C GLY A 176 -14.90 -6.50 10.51
N ALA A 177 -15.37 -7.75 10.60
CA ALA A 177 -14.69 -8.90 10.03
C ALA A 177 -14.56 -8.80 8.49
N ALA A 178 -15.58 -8.33 7.79
CA ALA A 178 -15.50 -8.09 6.34
C ALA A 178 -14.42 -7.05 5.96
N LEU A 179 -14.25 -6.00 6.76
CA LEU A 179 -13.18 -5.01 6.58
C LEU A 179 -11.79 -5.60 6.86
N ALA A 180 -11.68 -6.53 7.82
CA ALA A 180 -10.45 -7.29 8.05
C ALA A 180 -10.08 -8.13 6.83
N TYR A 181 -11.00 -8.94 6.30
CA TYR A 181 -10.75 -9.75 5.09
C TYR A 181 -10.35 -8.90 3.88
N PHE A 182 -10.91 -7.69 3.76
CA PHE A 182 -10.45 -6.72 2.76
C PHE A 182 -8.98 -6.32 2.95
N ALA A 183 -8.59 -6.02 4.19
CA ALA A 183 -7.25 -5.59 4.54
C ALA A 183 -6.20 -6.70 4.44
N GLU A 184 -6.57 -7.95 4.74
CA GLU A 184 -5.70 -9.14 4.63
C GLU A 184 -5.09 -9.31 3.25
N ALA A 185 -5.84 -8.97 2.19
CA ALA A 185 -5.36 -9.07 0.82
C ALA A 185 -4.13 -8.19 0.55
N PHE A 186 -3.87 -7.17 1.36
CA PHE A 186 -2.64 -6.38 1.25
C PHE A 186 -1.42 -7.14 1.77
N GLY A 187 -1.58 -8.18 2.59
CA GLY A 187 -0.51 -9.02 3.14
C GLY A 187 -0.18 -8.70 4.60
N ALA A 188 0.52 -9.62 5.27
CA ALA A 188 0.79 -9.58 6.71
C ALA A 188 1.73 -8.43 7.12
N ARG A 189 2.54 -7.91 6.18
CA ARG A 189 3.41 -6.74 6.41
C ARG A 189 2.68 -5.40 6.21
N ALA A 190 1.48 -5.43 5.62
CA ALA A 190 0.67 -4.24 5.47
C ALA A 190 0.15 -3.76 6.84
N PRO A 191 -0.17 -2.47 7.00
CA PRO A 191 -0.82 -1.98 8.21
C PRO A 191 -2.32 -2.35 8.19
N SER A 192 -2.65 -3.65 8.25
CA SER A 192 -3.99 -4.17 7.97
C SER A 192 -5.09 -3.61 8.87
N GLU A 193 -4.84 -3.47 10.17
CA GLU A 193 -5.76 -2.80 11.11
C GLU A 193 -6.05 -1.36 10.65
N TRP A 194 -5.00 -0.59 10.29
CA TRP A 194 -5.19 0.76 9.75
C TRP A 194 -5.99 0.76 8.45
N ILE A 195 -5.74 -0.19 7.54
CA ILE A 195 -6.48 -0.30 6.27
C ILE A 195 -7.97 -0.53 6.55
N ALA A 196 -8.30 -1.53 7.37
CA ALA A 196 -9.68 -1.90 7.69
C ALA A 196 -10.46 -0.71 8.28
N HIS A 197 -9.90 -0.05 9.29
CA HIS A 197 -10.50 1.16 9.86
C HIS A 197 -10.57 2.30 8.84
N ARG A 198 -9.51 2.51 8.05
CA ARG A 198 -9.46 3.65 7.13
C ARG A 198 -10.46 3.52 6.00
N VAL A 199 -10.70 2.31 5.48
CA VAL A 199 -11.76 2.06 4.49
C VAL A 199 -13.12 2.48 5.05
N PHE A 200 -13.46 2.05 6.27
CA PHE A 200 -14.69 2.47 6.91
C PHE A 200 -14.80 3.99 7.03
N TYR A 201 -13.79 4.63 7.61
CA TYR A 201 -13.78 6.08 7.81
C TYR A 201 -13.72 6.89 6.51
N ASP A 202 -13.19 6.32 5.43
CA ASP A 202 -13.16 6.96 4.12
C ASP A 202 -14.51 6.86 3.42
N CYS A 203 -15.28 5.82 3.69
CA CYS A 203 -16.63 5.59 3.14
C CYS A 203 -17.74 6.24 3.98
N VAL A 204 -17.42 6.80 5.15
CA VAL A 204 -18.39 7.40 6.07
C VAL A 204 -17.97 8.83 6.43
N GLN A 205 -18.84 9.81 6.18
CA GLN A 205 -18.64 11.20 6.61
C GLN A 205 -19.22 11.39 8.01
N PHE A 206 -18.37 11.65 9.00
CA PHE A 206 -18.84 11.93 10.36
C PHE A 206 -19.28 13.38 10.47
N ASP A 207 -20.49 13.59 10.97
CA ASP A 207 -20.86 14.84 11.61
C ASP A 207 -21.07 14.52 13.08
N LEU A 208 -20.06 14.84 13.90
CA LEU A 208 -20.09 14.59 15.34
C LEU A 208 -21.06 15.58 16.01
N GLU A 209 -22.34 15.48 15.69
CA GLU A 209 -23.40 16.02 16.50
C GLU A 209 -23.60 15.05 17.66
N LEU A 210 -22.87 15.29 18.75
CA LEU A 210 -23.08 14.60 20.03
C LEU A 210 -24.46 14.97 20.57
N PHE A 211 -25.51 14.32 20.08
CA PHE A 211 -26.88 14.50 20.55
C PHE A 211 -27.04 14.05 22.01
N SER A 212 -26.18 13.13 22.46
CA SER A 212 -25.89 12.79 23.85
C SER A 212 -24.57 12.00 23.89
N TYR A 213 -23.93 11.84 25.05
CA TYR A 213 -22.61 11.19 25.23
C TYR A 213 -22.48 9.73 24.72
N GLN A 214 -23.50 9.19 24.06
CA GLN A 214 -23.60 7.78 23.69
C GLN A 214 -23.89 7.53 22.20
N TRP A 215 -24.27 8.55 21.42
CA TRP A 215 -24.69 8.37 20.04
C TRP A 215 -23.84 9.21 19.09
N VAL A 216 -23.49 8.63 17.95
CA VAL A 216 -22.71 9.23 16.87
C VAL A 216 -23.57 9.23 15.61
N MET A 217 -23.79 10.41 15.05
CA MET A 217 -24.40 10.55 13.74
C MET A 217 -23.31 10.47 12.66
N PHE A 218 -23.59 9.74 11.60
CA PHE A 218 -22.73 9.73 10.42
C PHE A 218 -23.55 9.67 9.14
N GLU A 219 -22.95 10.20 8.07
CA GLU A 219 -23.56 10.36 6.75
C GLU A 219 -22.76 9.55 5.72
N PHE A 220 -23.45 8.70 4.97
CA PHE A 220 -22.85 8.00 3.83
C PHE A 220 -22.77 8.91 2.61
N PRO A 221 -21.86 8.60 1.66
CA PRO A 221 -21.96 9.12 0.31
C PRO A 221 -23.38 8.90 -0.22
N GLY A 222 -24.04 9.96 -0.71
CA GLY A 222 -25.44 9.91 -1.10
C GLY A 222 -26.41 10.54 -0.08
N GLY A 223 -25.92 10.96 1.09
CA GLY A 223 -26.69 11.76 2.05
C GLY A 223 -27.56 10.95 3.02
N ARG A 224 -27.45 9.62 3.01
CA ARG A 224 -28.08 8.76 4.02
C ARG A 224 -27.41 9.03 5.37
N ARG A 225 -28.21 9.32 6.40
CA ARG A 225 -27.73 9.55 7.75
C ARG A 225 -28.16 8.41 8.65
N GLU A 226 -27.23 7.92 9.43
CA GLU A 226 -27.46 6.92 10.46
C GLU A 226 -27.03 7.47 11.82
N THR A 227 -27.58 6.89 12.88
CA THR A 227 -27.26 7.27 14.25
C THR A 227 -27.08 6.00 15.03
N GLU A 228 -25.84 5.74 15.41
CA GLU A 228 -25.46 4.53 16.13
C GLU A 228 -24.87 4.88 17.48
N ASP A 229 -24.95 3.94 18.41
CA ASP A 229 -24.31 4.11 19.71
C ASP A 229 -22.82 3.76 19.70
N PHE A 230 -22.12 4.04 20.79
CA PHE A 230 -20.71 3.67 20.92
C PHE A 230 -20.48 2.14 20.89
N GLY A 231 -21.52 1.34 21.18
CA GLY A 231 -21.49 -0.11 21.11
C GLY A 231 -21.31 -0.61 19.67
N PHE A 232 -21.90 0.06 18.69
CA PHE A 232 -21.66 -0.20 17.26
C PHE A 232 -20.16 -0.17 16.92
N PHE A 233 -19.47 0.92 17.28
CA PHE A 233 -18.05 1.08 16.98
C PHE A 233 -17.17 0.11 17.76
N CYS A 234 -17.55 -0.21 19.00
CA CYS A 234 -16.87 -1.26 19.78
C CYS A 234 -16.99 -2.63 19.11
N ALA A 235 -18.18 -2.97 18.61
CA ALA A 235 -18.42 -4.24 17.93
C ALA A 235 -17.68 -4.30 16.58
N LEU A 236 -17.66 -3.20 15.82
CA LEU A 236 -16.89 -3.06 14.58
C LEU A 236 -15.38 -3.21 14.81
N ASP A 237 -14.82 -2.48 15.78
CA ASP A 237 -13.41 -2.57 16.16
C ASP A 237 -13.05 -4.00 16.62
N LYS A 238 -13.93 -4.63 17.40
CA LYS A 238 -13.76 -6.01 17.83
C LYS A 238 -13.79 -6.99 16.65
N GLY A 239 -14.72 -6.84 15.70
CA GLY A 239 -14.79 -7.67 14.50
C GLY A 239 -13.54 -7.58 13.65
N ILE A 240 -12.99 -6.36 13.48
CA ILE A 240 -11.71 -6.16 12.79
C ILE A 240 -10.58 -6.92 13.51
N LYS A 241 -10.48 -6.78 14.84
CA LYS A 241 -9.40 -7.39 15.63
C LYS A 241 -9.50 -8.89 15.67
N ASP A 242 -10.67 -9.44 16.00
CA ASP A 242 -10.90 -10.87 16.09
C ASP A 242 -10.55 -11.54 14.74
N ALA A 243 -11.05 -11.00 13.61
CA ALA A 243 -10.78 -11.56 12.29
C ALA A 243 -9.29 -11.48 11.89
N LEU A 244 -8.63 -10.34 12.12
CA LEU A 244 -7.19 -10.21 11.83
C LEU A 244 -6.34 -11.11 12.73
N GLU A 245 -6.70 -11.25 14.01
CA GLU A 245 -6.00 -12.15 14.94
C GLU A 245 -6.19 -13.62 14.54
N ASP A 246 -7.41 -14.03 14.20
CA ASP A 246 -7.71 -15.39 13.74
C ASP A 246 -6.92 -15.70 12.46
N TRP A 247 -6.95 -14.79 11.48
CA TRP A 247 -6.17 -14.94 10.24
C TRP A 247 -4.67 -15.08 10.51
N LEU A 248 -4.09 -14.20 11.35
CA LEU A 248 -2.66 -14.22 11.65
C LEU A 248 -2.23 -15.46 12.44
N ASN A 249 -3.07 -15.94 13.35
CA ASN A 249 -2.74 -17.04 14.26
C ASN A 249 -3.01 -18.42 13.67
N ASP A 250 -3.99 -18.54 12.77
CA ASP A 250 -4.40 -19.83 12.21
C ASP A 250 -4.00 -19.93 10.73
N ASP A 251 -4.73 -19.26 9.84
CA ASP A 251 -4.61 -19.44 8.39
C ASP A 251 -3.23 -19.03 7.88
N PHE A 252 -2.82 -17.78 8.14
CA PHE A 252 -1.52 -17.27 7.72
C PHE A 252 -0.37 -17.98 8.43
N ALA A 253 -0.51 -18.30 9.72
CA ALA A 253 0.53 -19.03 10.45
C ALA A 253 0.80 -20.41 9.85
N SER A 254 -0.26 -21.12 9.43
CA SER A 254 -0.13 -22.42 8.77
C SER A 254 0.51 -22.29 7.38
N GLU A 255 0.03 -21.35 6.55
CA GLU A 255 0.63 -21.08 5.23
C GLU A 255 2.11 -20.68 5.36
N TYR A 256 2.44 -19.81 6.31
CA TYR A 256 3.81 -19.38 6.61
C TYR A 256 4.71 -20.53 7.06
N GLN A 257 4.25 -21.42 7.92
CA GLN A 257 5.02 -22.59 8.35
C GLN A 257 5.31 -23.54 7.18
N ASN A 258 4.32 -23.76 6.31
CA ASN A 258 4.48 -24.58 5.12
C ASN A 258 5.48 -23.95 4.15
N PHE A 259 5.38 -22.64 3.93
CA PHE A 259 6.33 -21.87 3.13
C PHE A 259 7.75 -21.94 3.69
N GLU A 260 7.95 -21.72 5.00
CA GLU A 260 9.28 -21.77 5.63
C GLU A 260 9.89 -23.17 5.57
N ALA A 261 9.08 -24.22 5.71
CA ALA A 261 9.54 -25.60 5.57
C ALA A 261 9.97 -25.90 4.12
N TRP A 262 9.18 -25.47 3.14
CA TRP A 262 9.50 -25.59 1.73
C TRP A 262 10.76 -24.79 1.36
N ARG A 263 10.84 -23.50 1.73
CA ARG A 263 11.99 -22.63 1.46
C ARG A 263 13.28 -23.25 1.98
N ARG A 264 13.27 -23.73 3.23
CA ARG A 264 14.44 -24.38 3.82
C ARG A 264 14.88 -25.61 3.03
N GLY A 265 13.94 -26.44 2.57
CA GLY A 265 14.26 -27.61 1.75
C GLY A 265 14.94 -27.22 0.44
N VAL A 266 14.42 -26.19 -0.22
CA VAL A 266 14.96 -25.66 -1.48
C VAL A 266 16.34 -25.01 -1.28
N GLU A 267 16.52 -24.19 -0.24
CA GLU A 267 17.81 -23.57 0.10
C GLU A 267 18.87 -24.62 0.51
N ASP A 268 18.46 -25.70 1.19
CA ASP A 268 19.33 -26.82 1.50
C ASP A 268 19.77 -27.56 0.23
N ASP A 269 18.89 -27.73 -0.75
CA ASP A 269 19.23 -28.34 -2.04
C ASP A 269 20.19 -27.44 -2.85
N MET A 270 19.96 -26.13 -2.92
CA MET A 270 20.92 -25.18 -3.52
C MET A 270 22.30 -25.25 -2.84
N SER A 271 22.33 -25.43 -1.53
CA SER A 271 23.58 -25.57 -0.78
C SER A 271 24.31 -26.87 -1.14
N ARG A 272 23.58 -27.96 -1.41
CA ARG A 272 24.16 -29.22 -1.90
C ARG A 272 24.68 -29.09 -3.32
N ASP A 273 23.97 -28.38 -4.18
CA ASP A 273 24.40 -28.14 -5.56
C ASP A 273 25.74 -27.40 -5.59
N TRP A 274 25.94 -26.41 -4.70
CA TRP A 274 27.24 -25.76 -4.52
C TRP A 274 28.35 -26.71 -4.08
N VAL A 275 28.06 -27.62 -3.15
CA VAL A 275 29.03 -28.62 -2.69
C VAL A 275 29.40 -29.55 -3.84
N HIS A 276 28.42 -30.08 -4.57
CA HIS A 276 28.64 -30.96 -5.71
C HIS A 276 29.41 -30.26 -6.84
N PHE A 277 29.05 -29.01 -7.14
CA PHE A 277 29.78 -28.19 -8.10
C PHE A 277 31.25 -28.04 -7.69
N TRP A 278 31.52 -27.71 -6.43
CA TRP A 278 32.90 -27.59 -5.95
C TRP A 278 33.67 -28.90 -6.03
N GLU A 279 33.06 -30.03 -5.62
CA GLU A 279 33.67 -31.35 -5.68
C GLU A 279 34.06 -31.75 -7.11
N GLU A 280 33.21 -31.45 -8.10
CA GLU A 280 33.43 -31.79 -9.50
C GLU A 280 34.41 -30.83 -10.20
N TRP A 281 34.32 -29.53 -9.92
CA TRP A 281 34.95 -28.51 -10.75
C TRP A 281 36.20 -27.86 -10.13
N GLN A 282 36.55 -28.13 -8.87
CA GLN A 282 37.69 -27.48 -8.19
C GLN A 282 39.04 -27.61 -8.92
N GLU A 283 39.32 -28.74 -9.59
CA GLU A 283 40.58 -28.94 -10.33
C GLU A 283 40.61 -28.19 -11.68
N GLU A 284 39.44 -27.72 -12.14
CA GLU A 284 39.26 -27.01 -13.40
C GLU A 284 39.16 -25.48 -13.20
N GLU A 285 39.37 -24.99 -11.97
CA GLU A 285 39.29 -23.56 -11.64
C GLU A 285 40.18 -22.72 -12.57
N GLY A 286 39.62 -21.63 -13.11
CA GLY A 286 40.29 -20.75 -14.07
C GLY A 286 40.20 -21.18 -15.54
N LYS A 287 39.58 -22.33 -15.85
CA LYS A 287 39.30 -22.74 -17.24
C LYS A 287 37.96 -22.19 -17.75
N PRO A 288 37.80 -21.98 -19.07
CA PRO A 288 36.53 -21.50 -19.64
C PRO A 288 35.34 -22.42 -19.36
N ALA A 289 35.55 -23.74 -19.26
CA ALA A 289 34.50 -24.70 -18.94
C ALA A 289 33.95 -24.53 -17.51
N TYR A 290 34.85 -24.31 -16.53
CA TYR A 290 34.49 -23.98 -15.15
C TYR A 290 33.61 -22.73 -15.09
N ALA A 291 34.04 -21.66 -15.77
CA ALA A 291 33.29 -20.40 -15.78
C ALA A 291 31.89 -20.56 -16.39
N LYS A 292 31.75 -21.39 -17.42
CA LYS A 292 30.46 -21.69 -18.05
C LYS A 292 29.54 -22.44 -17.08
N ALA A 293 30.04 -23.51 -16.45
CA ALA A 293 29.26 -24.31 -15.51
C ALA A 293 28.89 -23.50 -14.24
N LEU A 294 29.80 -22.65 -13.75
CA LEU A 294 29.52 -21.74 -12.63
C LEU A 294 28.37 -20.78 -12.96
N ASN A 295 28.40 -20.18 -14.16
CA ASN A 295 27.33 -19.28 -14.59
C ASN A 295 25.99 -20.02 -14.72
N GLU A 296 25.99 -21.23 -15.27
CA GLU A 296 24.76 -22.05 -15.38
C GLU A 296 24.16 -22.35 -13.99
N LEU A 297 24.99 -22.74 -13.01
CA LEU A 297 24.53 -22.95 -11.63
C LEU A 297 24.00 -21.65 -10.99
N MET A 298 24.67 -20.53 -11.23
CA MET A 298 24.20 -19.23 -10.72
C MET A 298 22.86 -18.81 -11.32
N GLU A 299 22.65 -19.01 -12.61
CA GLU A 299 21.38 -18.73 -13.30
C GLU A 299 20.25 -19.63 -12.76
N GLU A 300 20.51 -20.92 -12.52
CA GLU A 300 19.55 -21.84 -11.90
C GLU A 300 19.19 -21.40 -10.47
N HIS A 301 20.18 -21.05 -9.66
CA HIS A 301 19.96 -20.56 -8.30
C HIS A 301 19.22 -19.22 -8.24
N GLU A 302 19.47 -18.31 -9.18
CA GLU A 302 18.71 -17.07 -9.31
C GLU A 302 17.24 -17.35 -9.64
N ALA A 303 16.95 -18.30 -10.53
CA ALA A 303 15.58 -18.71 -10.84
C ALA A 303 14.87 -19.30 -9.61
N ILE A 304 15.56 -20.11 -8.80
CA ILE A 304 15.04 -20.65 -7.54
C ILE A 304 14.73 -19.52 -6.54
N GLN A 305 15.65 -18.57 -6.37
CA GLN A 305 15.43 -17.42 -5.48
C GLN A 305 14.23 -16.58 -5.91
N ASN A 306 14.07 -16.35 -7.22
CA ASN A 306 12.89 -15.67 -7.75
C ASN A 306 11.60 -16.45 -7.43
N GLY A 307 11.61 -17.78 -7.55
CA GLY A 307 10.47 -18.62 -7.16
C GLY A 307 10.14 -18.56 -5.67
N ILE A 308 11.15 -18.47 -4.79
CA ILE A 308 10.95 -18.26 -3.35
C ILE A 308 10.26 -16.92 -3.07
N GLU A 309 10.71 -15.85 -3.74
CA GLU A 309 10.10 -14.53 -3.59
C GLU A 309 8.66 -14.50 -4.13
N GLU A 310 8.39 -15.16 -5.26
CA GLU A 310 7.05 -15.28 -5.82
C GLU A 310 6.08 -15.98 -4.85
N GLU A 311 6.50 -17.08 -4.22
CA GLU A 311 5.69 -17.80 -3.23
C GLU A 311 5.49 -16.97 -1.95
N ALA A 312 6.52 -16.25 -1.49
CA ALA A 312 6.42 -15.34 -0.36
C ALA A 312 5.35 -14.25 -0.62
N VAL A 313 5.41 -13.64 -1.80
CA VAL A 313 4.42 -12.68 -2.28
C VAL A 313 3.06 -13.32 -2.50
N GLU A 314 2.94 -14.63 -2.76
CA GLU A 314 1.64 -15.28 -2.85
C GLU A 314 0.94 -15.34 -1.48
N ILE A 315 1.66 -15.78 -0.45
CA ILE A 315 1.09 -16.04 0.89
C ILE A 315 0.87 -14.78 1.74
N GLY A 316 1.45 -13.63 1.39
CA GLY A 316 1.25 -12.40 2.18
C GLY A 316 2.51 -11.74 2.74
N LEU A 317 3.71 -12.23 2.40
CA LEU A 317 4.99 -11.68 2.86
C LEU A 317 5.51 -10.56 1.96
#